data_AF-A0A1F3B7I5-F1
#
_entry.id   AF-A0A1F3B7I5-F1
#
_cell.length_a   1.000
_cell.length_b   1.000
_cell.length_c   1.000
_cell.angle_alpha   90.00
_cell.angle_beta   90.00
_cell.angle_gamma   90.00
#
_symmetry.space_group_name_H-M   'P 1'
#
loop_
_entity.id
_entity.type
_entity.pdbx_description
1 polymer ?
#
loop_
_entity_poly.entity_id
_entity_poly.type
_entity_poly.pdbx_seq_one_letter_code
_entity_poly.pdbx_strand_id
1 'polypeptide(L)'
;MRFERVFLIHPATTPQLPEYPPVGLGYLGEVLRQHRIAHTVMDMRLGHDGSALHAKIADFQPDLIGVSLVTLLHARAYTLLRDIKAQFPHVAIVAGGPHVSTYRAEALRQSPAIDFGVTMEGEHALLDLCRGADPSGIPGVLSRQGGTIHYAGDRPYLTDLDGLGFPRYEGFELGRYPAGDVAVLTSRGCPYSCIFCAAQTVIGRRFRFRGDRPSPVPSLRSPPARLAGT
;
A
#
# COMPACT_ATOMS: atom_id res chain seq x y z
N MET A 1 -18.08 9.00 -2.19
CA MET A 1 -17.54 9.21 -0.83
C MET A 1 -16.12 9.70 -0.99
N ARG A 2 -15.70 10.77 -0.33
CA ARG A 2 -14.33 11.28 -0.38
C ARG A 2 -13.57 10.79 0.85
N PHE A 3 -12.30 10.42 0.71
CA PHE A 3 -11.44 10.01 1.82
C PHE A 3 -10.32 11.04 2.01
N GLU A 4 -10.18 11.55 3.23
CA GLU A 4 -9.27 12.63 3.61
C GLU A 4 -8.22 12.17 4.62
N ARG A 5 -8.46 11.04 5.32
CA ARG A 5 -7.58 10.49 6.37
C ARG A 5 -7.29 9.01 6.11
N VAL A 6 -6.16 8.75 5.47
CA VAL A 6 -5.77 7.40 5.03
C VAL A 6 -4.76 6.76 5.99
N PHE A 7 -5.14 5.64 6.60
CA PHE A 7 -4.20 4.85 7.41
C PHE A 7 -3.71 3.63 6.60
N LEU A 8 -2.43 3.65 6.22
CA LEU A 8 -1.78 2.54 5.53
C LEU A 8 -1.25 1.50 6.52
N ILE A 9 -1.56 0.22 6.31
CA ILE A 9 -1.08 -0.87 7.14
C ILE A 9 -0.42 -1.98 6.31
N HIS A 10 0.64 -2.55 6.85
CA HIS A 10 1.17 -3.84 6.40
C HIS A 10 0.93 -4.87 7.51
N PRO A 11 -0.01 -5.81 7.34
CA PRO A 11 -0.28 -6.85 8.34
C PRO A 11 0.97 -7.70 8.63
N ALA A 12 1.02 -8.29 9.83
CA ALA A 12 2.10 -9.19 10.21
C ALA A 12 2.05 -10.47 9.35
N THR A 13 3.11 -10.71 8.60
CA THR A 13 3.22 -11.83 7.65
C THR A 13 4.11 -12.96 8.14
N THR A 14 4.96 -12.69 9.13
CA THR A 14 5.98 -13.62 9.64
C THR A 14 6.40 -13.21 11.06
N PRO A 15 6.89 -14.12 11.90
CA PRO A 15 7.50 -13.76 13.18
C PRO A 15 8.86 -13.06 13.04
N GLN A 16 9.52 -13.16 11.87
CA GLN A 16 10.76 -12.44 11.59
C GLN A 16 10.47 -10.95 11.35
N LEU A 17 11.28 -10.10 11.97
CA LEU A 17 11.27 -8.67 11.73
C LEU A 17 11.74 -8.36 10.30
N PRO A 18 11.12 -7.38 9.62
CA PRO A 18 11.53 -6.95 8.28
C PRO A 18 12.88 -6.22 8.32
N GLU A 19 13.75 -6.48 7.34
CA GLU A 19 15.01 -5.74 7.18
C GLU A 19 14.81 -4.28 6.74
N TYR A 20 13.79 -4.04 5.91
CA TYR A 20 13.50 -2.74 5.27
C TYR A 20 12.02 -2.35 5.41
N PRO A 21 11.71 -1.05 5.44
CA PRO A 21 10.34 -0.58 5.35
C PRO A 21 9.70 -0.94 4.00
N PRO A 22 8.38 -1.19 3.96
CA PRO A 22 7.68 -1.60 2.74
C PRO A 22 7.62 -0.45 1.73
N VAL A 23 8.47 -0.53 0.70
CA VAL A 23 8.62 0.51 -0.33
C VAL A 23 7.31 0.90 -1.02
N GLY A 24 6.41 -0.06 -1.24
CA GLY A 24 5.10 0.19 -1.84
C GLY A 24 4.26 1.17 -1.00
N LEU A 25 4.24 1.01 0.32
CA LEU A 25 3.54 1.94 1.21
C LEU A 25 4.19 3.33 1.21
N GLY A 26 5.52 3.40 1.04
CA GLY A 26 6.22 4.68 0.89
C GLY A 26 5.86 5.43 -0.39
N TYR A 27 5.60 4.72 -1.49
CA TYR A 27 5.09 5.32 -2.73
C TYR A 27 3.64 5.80 -2.59
N LEU A 28 2.78 5.02 -1.92
CA LEU A 28 1.42 5.48 -1.60
C LEU A 28 1.45 6.72 -0.72
N GLY A 29 2.33 6.76 0.30
CA GLY A 29 2.55 7.92 1.15
C GLY A 29 2.96 9.17 0.37
N GLU A 30 3.90 9.06 -0.57
CA GLU A 30 4.28 10.21 -1.41
C GLU A 30 3.11 10.75 -2.25
N VAL A 31 2.30 9.86 -2.84
CA VAL A 31 1.13 10.26 -3.65
C VAL A 31 0.08 10.97 -2.79
N LEU A 32 -0.21 10.43 -1.60
CA LEU A 32 -1.14 11.05 -0.64
C LEU A 32 -0.62 12.42 -0.19
N ARG A 33 0.68 12.52 0.11
CA ARG A 33 1.35 13.78 0.51
C ARG A 33 1.28 14.84 -0.58
N GLN A 34 1.61 14.50 -1.83
CA GLN A 34 1.53 15.41 -2.98
C GLN A 34 0.13 16.00 -3.15
N HIS A 35 -0.90 15.23 -2.79
CA HIS A 35 -2.30 15.61 -2.91
C HIS A 35 -2.92 16.13 -1.60
N ARG A 36 -2.11 16.39 -0.57
CA ARG A 36 -2.51 16.92 0.74
C ARG A 36 -3.59 16.08 1.44
N ILE A 37 -3.52 14.75 1.27
CA ILE A 37 -4.36 13.81 1.99
C ILE A 37 -3.62 13.41 3.27
N ALA A 38 -4.27 13.61 4.43
CA ALA A 38 -3.68 13.26 5.71
C ALA A 38 -3.49 11.74 5.77
N HIS A 39 -2.30 11.29 6.17
CA HIS A 39 -2.00 9.87 6.21
C HIS A 39 -1.05 9.50 7.35
N THR A 40 -1.16 8.26 7.77
CA THR A 40 -0.21 7.61 8.69
C THR A 40 0.03 6.18 8.22
N VAL A 41 1.05 5.55 8.78
CA VAL A 41 1.41 4.16 8.49
C VAL A 41 1.67 3.35 9.76
N MET A 42 1.46 2.04 9.65
CA MET A 42 1.87 1.05 10.64
C MET A 42 2.31 -0.22 9.92
N ASP A 43 3.58 -0.57 10.11
CA ASP A 43 4.11 -1.85 9.67
C ASP A 43 4.02 -2.87 10.79
N MET A 44 2.95 -3.66 10.81
CA MET A 44 2.71 -4.62 11.89
C MET A 44 3.73 -5.76 11.91
N ARG A 45 4.53 -5.92 10.85
CA ARG A 45 5.66 -6.86 10.83
C ARG A 45 6.75 -6.49 11.85
N LEU A 46 6.75 -5.26 12.36
CA LEU A 46 7.58 -4.83 13.48
C LEU A 46 7.08 -5.35 14.84
N GLY A 47 6.12 -6.28 14.89
CA GLY A 47 5.63 -6.88 16.13
C GLY A 47 4.51 -6.11 16.80
N HIS A 48 3.78 -5.27 16.07
CA HIS A 48 2.55 -4.65 16.58
C HIS A 48 1.41 -5.68 16.60
N ASP A 49 0.62 -5.65 17.66
CA ASP A 49 -0.57 -6.48 17.81
C ASP A 49 -1.86 -5.72 17.43
N GLY A 50 -3.00 -6.39 17.55
CA GLY A 50 -4.30 -5.79 17.27
C GLY A 50 -4.65 -4.65 18.22
N SER A 51 -4.20 -4.69 19.47
CA SER A 51 -4.47 -3.63 20.46
C SER A 51 -3.78 -2.33 20.08
N ALA A 52 -2.48 -2.41 19.75
CA ALA A 52 -1.73 -1.26 19.26
C ALA A 52 -2.31 -0.68 17.95
N LEU A 53 -2.79 -1.56 17.06
CA LEU A 53 -3.49 -1.14 15.85
C LEU A 53 -4.78 -0.38 16.19
N HIS A 54 -5.65 -0.93 17.05
CA HIS A 54 -6.91 -0.29 17.41
C HIS A 54 -6.70 1.05 18.11
N ALA A 55 -5.71 1.16 19.00
CA ALA A 55 -5.33 2.41 19.64
C ALA A 55 -4.94 3.46 18.59
N LYS A 56 -4.13 3.07 17.59
CA LYS A 56 -3.73 3.99 16.51
C LYS A 56 -4.88 4.35 15.57
N ILE A 57 -5.82 3.43 15.31
CA ILE A 57 -7.05 3.74 14.55
C ILE A 57 -7.90 4.74 15.33
N ALA A 58 -8.06 4.55 16.64
CA ALA A 58 -8.86 5.45 17.47
C ALA A 58 -8.25 6.86 17.59
N ASP A 59 -6.92 6.96 17.70
CA ASP A 59 -6.19 8.23 17.73
C ASP A 59 -6.20 8.95 16.38
N PHE A 60 -5.87 8.23 15.30
CA PHE A 60 -5.80 8.82 13.97
C PHE A 60 -7.18 9.01 13.31
N GLN A 61 -8.23 8.30 13.73
CA GLN A 61 -9.57 8.38 13.14
C GLN A 61 -9.57 8.39 11.59
N PRO A 62 -9.06 7.33 10.93
CA PRO A 62 -9.07 7.26 9.48
C PRO A 62 -10.49 7.10 8.92
N ASP A 63 -10.74 7.65 7.74
CA ASP A 63 -11.94 7.34 6.96
C ASP A 63 -11.69 6.20 5.95
N LEU A 64 -10.41 5.93 5.65
CA LEU A 64 -9.96 4.82 4.81
C LEU A 64 -8.72 4.13 5.41
N ILE A 65 -8.77 2.81 5.52
CA ILE A 65 -7.61 1.96 5.82
C ILE A 65 -7.14 1.29 4.54
N GLY A 66 -5.89 1.54 4.16
CA GLY A 66 -5.22 0.90 3.04
C GLY A 66 -4.35 -0.27 3.49
N VAL A 67 -4.58 -1.47 2.95
CA VAL A 67 -3.92 -2.69 3.42
C VAL A 67 -3.08 -3.30 2.30
N SER A 68 -1.78 -3.48 2.54
CA SER A 68 -0.91 -4.24 1.62
C SER A 68 -0.99 -5.73 1.94
N LEU A 69 -1.73 -6.49 1.12
CA LEU A 69 -1.89 -7.94 1.30
C LEU A 69 -0.92 -8.74 0.44
N VAL A 70 -0.22 -9.66 1.09
CA VAL A 70 0.53 -10.73 0.44
C VAL A 70 -0.22 -12.05 0.63
N THR A 71 -0.05 -12.98 -0.32
CA THR A 71 -0.80 -14.25 -0.31
C THR A 71 -0.43 -15.12 0.88
N LEU A 72 0.84 -15.10 1.27
CA LEU A 72 1.31 -15.76 2.47
C LEU A 72 0.67 -15.10 3.70
N LEU A 73 -0.19 -15.83 4.40
CA LEU A 73 -0.99 -15.38 5.56
C LEU A 73 -2.17 -14.44 5.27
N HIS A 74 -2.68 -14.40 4.04
CA HIS A 74 -3.91 -13.64 3.74
C HIS A 74 -5.09 -13.98 4.69
N ALA A 75 -5.21 -15.23 5.14
CA ALA A 75 -6.27 -15.65 6.07
C ALA A 75 -6.18 -14.93 7.44
N ARG A 76 -4.97 -14.70 7.95
CA ARG A 76 -4.76 -13.93 9.18
C ARG A 76 -5.11 -12.47 8.96
N ALA A 77 -4.70 -11.91 7.83
CA ALA A 77 -5.08 -10.56 7.46
C ALA A 77 -6.61 -10.44 7.36
N TYR A 78 -7.32 -11.37 6.74
CA TYR A 78 -8.79 -11.35 6.69
C TYR A 78 -9.44 -11.37 8.08
N THR A 79 -8.90 -12.15 9.01
CA THR A 79 -9.36 -12.12 10.41
C THR A 79 -9.16 -10.74 11.04
N LEU A 80 -8.00 -10.11 10.84
CA LEU A 80 -7.73 -8.75 11.30
C LEU A 80 -8.71 -7.74 10.67
N LEU A 81 -8.98 -7.82 9.36
CA LEU A 81 -9.90 -6.89 8.70
C LEU A 81 -11.34 -7.04 9.21
N ARG A 82 -11.78 -8.26 9.54
CA ARG A 82 -13.10 -8.48 10.17
C ARG A 82 -13.16 -7.86 11.56
N ASP A 83 -12.09 -7.98 12.35
CA ASP A 83 -12.00 -7.37 13.68
C ASP A 83 -12.03 -5.84 13.60
N ILE A 84 -11.26 -5.25 12.68
CA ILE A 84 -11.30 -3.80 12.40
C ILE A 84 -12.73 -3.37 12.05
N LYS A 85 -13.43 -4.08 11.15
CA LYS A 85 -14.82 -3.73 10.79
C LYS A 85 -15.81 -3.90 11.93
N ALA A 86 -15.60 -4.86 12.83
CA ALA A 86 -16.46 -5.05 13.99
C ALA A 86 -16.35 -3.88 14.99
N GLN A 87 -15.13 -3.33 15.16
CA GLN A 87 -14.88 -2.23 16.09
C GLN A 87 -15.08 -0.85 15.47
N PHE A 88 -14.77 -0.71 14.17
CA PHE A 88 -14.80 0.54 13.42
C PHE A 88 -15.64 0.39 12.15
N PRO A 89 -16.97 0.16 12.27
CA PRO A 89 -17.84 -0.17 11.12
C PRO A 89 -17.95 0.95 10.08
N HIS A 90 -17.63 2.19 10.46
CA HIS A 90 -17.69 3.37 9.60
C HIS A 90 -16.45 3.51 8.69
N VAL A 91 -15.34 2.86 9.02
CA VAL A 91 -14.07 3.01 8.29
C VAL A 91 -14.10 2.15 7.04
N ALA A 92 -13.80 2.73 5.88
CA ALA A 92 -13.66 1.97 4.64
C ALA A 92 -12.32 1.22 4.61
N ILE A 93 -12.27 0.07 3.96
CA ILE A 93 -11.06 -0.73 3.78
C ILE A 93 -10.80 -0.93 2.30
N VAL A 94 -9.64 -0.46 1.84
CA VAL A 94 -9.08 -0.77 0.54
C VAL A 94 -7.90 -1.74 0.70
N ALA A 95 -7.96 -2.89 0.04
CA ALA A 95 -6.87 -3.85 0.03
C ALA A 95 -6.17 -3.84 -1.32
N GLY A 96 -4.84 -3.87 -1.32
CA GLY A 96 -4.01 -4.02 -2.52
C GLY A 96 -2.90 -5.04 -2.32
N GLY A 97 -1.90 -4.99 -3.19
CA GLY A 97 -0.73 -5.85 -3.12
C GLY A 97 -0.91 -7.20 -3.85
N PRO A 98 0.12 -8.06 -3.81
CA PRO A 98 0.18 -9.27 -4.64
C PRO A 98 -1.03 -10.19 -4.52
N HIS A 99 -1.62 -10.30 -3.33
CA HIS A 99 -2.77 -11.15 -3.11
C HIS A 99 -4.00 -10.67 -3.88
N VAL A 100 -4.32 -9.37 -3.77
CA VAL A 100 -5.47 -8.78 -4.45
C VAL A 100 -5.27 -8.76 -5.96
N SER A 101 -4.06 -8.44 -6.44
CA SER A 101 -3.75 -8.47 -7.87
C SER A 101 -3.92 -9.86 -8.49
N THR A 102 -3.55 -10.90 -7.74
CA THR A 102 -3.61 -12.30 -8.22
C THR A 102 -5.02 -12.87 -8.17
N TYR A 103 -5.72 -12.73 -7.04
CA TYR A 103 -7.03 -13.36 -6.81
C TYR A 103 -8.21 -12.47 -7.20
N ARG A 104 -7.99 -11.16 -7.39
CA ARG A 104 -8.96 -10.19 -7.87
C ARG A 104 -10.30 -10.28 -7.11
N ALA A 105 -11.41 -10.47 -7.82
CA ALA A 105 -12.75 -10.56 -7.22
C ALA A 105 -12.88 -11.67 -6.18
N GLU A 106 -12.08 -12.73 -6.27
CA GLU A 106 -12.11 -13.82 -5.29
C GLU A 106 -11.61 -13.36 -3.91
N ALA A 107 -10.59 -12.49 -3.86
CA ALA A 107 -10.11 -11.93 -2.60
C ALA A 107 -11.22 -11.15 -1.88
N LEU A 108 -12.01 -10.38 -2.63
CA LEU A 108 -13.14 -9.64 -2.09
C LEU A 108 -14.30 -10.57 -1.70
N ARG A 109 -14.56 -11.65 -2.44
CA ARG A 109 -15.60 -12.62 -2.04
C ARG A 109 -15.25 -13.30 -0.72
N GLN A 110 -13.99 -13.67 -0.52
CA GLN A 110 -13.52 -14.35 0.69
C GLN A 110 -13.45 -13.44 1.91
N SER A 111 -13.31 -12.12 1.72
CA SER A 111 -13.28 -11.15 2.81
C SER A 111 -14.29 -10.03 2.58
N PRO A 112 -15.53 -10.17 3.10
CA PRO A 112 -16.55 -9.13 3.06
C PRO A 112 -16.15 -7.83 3.76
N ALA A 113 -15.14 -7.87 4.63
CA ALA A 113 -14.59 -6.68 5.30
C ALA A 113 -13.85 -5.73 4.35
N ILE A 114 -13.45 -6.20 3.16
CA ILE A 114 -12.80 -5.39 2.13
C ILE A 114 -13.89 -4.72 1.28
N ASP A 115 -13.94 -3.39 1.32
CA ASP A 115 -14.88 -2.59 0.53
C ASP A 115 -14.36 -2.40 -0.92
N PHE A 116 -13.05 -2.18 -1.04
CA PHE A 116 -12.36 -1.95 -2.31
C PHE A 116 -11.11 -2.83 -2.46
N GLY A 117 -10.90 -3.39 -3.64
CA GLY A 117 -9.66 -4.04 -4.03
C GLY A 117 -8.91 -3.19 -5.04
N VAL A 118 -7.59 -3.09 -4.91
CA VAL A 118 -6.74 -2.44 -5.90
C VAL A 118 -5.82 -3.48 -6.51
N THR A 119 -5.92 -3.62 -7.82
CA THR A 119 -5.11 -4.55 -8.63
C THR A 119 -3.90 -3.82 -9.20
N MET A 120 -2.78 -4.53 -9.28
CA MET A 120 -1.53 -4.05 -9.87
C MET A 120 -0.96 -2.81 -9.14
N GLU A 121 -0.79 -1.70 -9.84
CA GLU A 121 -0.22 -0.44 -9.32
C GLU A 121 -1.31 0.40 -8.66
N GLY A 122 -1.12 0.72 -7.38
CA GLY A 122 -2.19 1.27 -6.56
C GLY A 122 -2.20 2.78 -6.38
N GLU A 123 -1.14 3.48 -6.80
CA GLU A 123 -0.94 4.91 -6.52
C GLU A 123 -2.11 5.76 -7.00
N HIS A 124 -2.41 5.71 -8.30
CA HIS A 124 -3.47 6.52 -8.87
C HIS A 124 -4.87 5.96 -8.59
N ALA A 125 -5.01 4.64 -8.43
CA ALA A 125 -6.29 4.02 -8.06
C ALA A 125 -6.72 4.44 -6.65
N LEU A 126 -5.79 4.44 -5.69
CA LEU A 126 -6.02 4.94 -4.34
C LEU A 126 -6.36 6.44 -4.36
N LEU A 127 -5.66 7.23 -5.17
CA LEU A 127 -5.92 8.66 -5.30
C LEU A 127 -7.33 8.95 -5.83
N ASP A 128 -7.78 8.22 -6.86
CA ASP A 128 -9.12 8.40 -7.43
C ASP A 128 -10.21 7.99 -6.43
N LEU A 129 -9.98 6.94 -5.64
CA LEU A 129 -10.84 6.58 -4.51
C LEU A 129 -10.90 7.72 -3.48
N CYS A 130 -9.75 8.27 -3.08
CA CYS A 130 -9.69 9.36 -2.11
C CYS A 130 -10.40 10.62 -2.61
N ARG A 131 -10.34 10.91 -3.91
CA ARG A 131 -11.07 12.02 -4.56
C ARG A 131 -12.58 11.80 -4.65
N GLY A 132 -13.05 10.59 -4.36
CA GLY A 132 -14.45 10.22 -4.36
C GLY A 132 -15.07 10.01 -5.73
N ALA A 133 -14.26 9.60 -6.70
CA ALA A 133 -14.77 9.02 -7.94
C ALA A 133 -15.64 7.78 -7.65
N ASP A 134 -16.59 7.46 -8.54
CA ASP A 134 -17.39 6.24 -8.41
C ASP A 134 -16.49 5.01 -8.49
N PRO A 135 -16.34 4.21 -7.41
CA PRO A 135 -15.45 3.06 -7.38
C PRO A 135 -15.69 2.05 -8.49
N SER A 136 -16.93 1.92 -8.98
CA SER A 136 -17.28 0.96 -10.04
C SER A 136 -16.62 1.28 -11.39
N GLY A 137 -16.29 2.56 -11.60
CA GLY A 137 -15.70 3.08 -12.83
C GLY A 137 -14.19 3.36 -12.77
N ILE A 138 -13.53 3.16 -11.61
CA ILE A 138 -12.09 3.44 -11.48
C ILE A 138 -11.29 2.25 -12.04
N PRO A 139 -10.45 2.43 -13.08
CA PRO A 139 -9.59 1.37 -13.58
C PRO A 139 -8.61 0.89 -12.51
N GLY A 140 -8.47 -0.43 -12.39
CA GLY A 140 -7.67 -1.10 -11.38
C GLY A 140 -8.38 -1.33 -10.04
N VAL A 141 -9.60 -0.79 -9.86
CA VAL A 141 -10.38 -0.95 -8.62
C VAL A 141 -11.46 -2.02 -8.79
N LEU A 142 -11.50 -2.94 -7.83
CA LEU A 142 -12.62 -3.83 -7.55
C LEU A 142 -13.48 -3.18 -6.47
N SER A 143 -14.79 -3.07 -6.66
CA SER A 143 -15.68 -2.48 -5.65
C SER A 143 -16.94 -3.32 -5.46
N ARG A 144 -17.46 -3.35 -4.23
CA ARG A 144 -18.74 -4.02 -3.94
C ARG A 144 -19.89 -3.01 -3.96
N GLN A 145 -20.90 -3.26 -4.80
CA GLN A 145 -22.14 -2.47 -4.84
C GLN A 145 -23.33 -3.44 -4.97
N GLY A 146 -24.32 -3.35 -4.08
CA GLY A 146 -25.52 -4.19 -4.14
C GLY A 146 -25.27 -5.72 -4.08
N GLY A 147 -24.16 -6.16 -3.47
CA GLY A 147 -23.76 -7.57 -3.43
C GLY A 147 -22.97 -8.05 -4.66
N THR A 148 -22.88 -7.24 -5.70
CA THR A 148 -22.08 -7.50 -6.90
C THR A 148 -20.70 -6.87 -6.80
N ILE A 149 -19.67 -7.54 -7.33
CA ILE A 149 -18.32 -6.99 -7.44
C ILE A 149 -18.15 -6.43 -8.85
N HIS A 150 -17.86 -5.13 -8.93
CA HIS A 150 -17.62 -4.40 -10.16
C HIS A 150 -16.12 -4.28 -10.42
N TYR A 151 -15.74 -4.28 -11.70
CA TYR A 151 -14.35 -4.14 -12.12
C TYR A 151 -14.27 -3.50 -13.51
N ALA A 152 -13.74 -2.27 -13.58
CA ALA A 152 -13.59 -1.52 -14.82
C ALA A 152 -12.37 -1.93 -15.67
N GLY A 153 -11.72 -3.05 -15.36
CA GLY A 153 -10.49 -3.51 -16.00
C GLY A 153 -9.22 -2.99 -15.35
N ASP A 154 -8.07 -3.51 -15.80
CA ASP A 154 -6.76 -3.09 -15.29
C ASP A 154 -6.48 -1.63 -15.68
N ARG A 155 -5.86 -0.87 -14.78
CA ARG A 155 -5.36 0.47 -15.11
C ARG A 155 -4.19 0.35 -16.09
N PRO A 156 -4.10 1.20 -17.13
CA PRO A 156 -2.90 1.30 -17.95
C PRO A 156 -1.67 1.58 -17.07
N TYR A 157 -0.61 0.82 -17.32
CA TYR A 157 0.67 0.98 -16.63
C TYR A 157 1.15 2.43 -16.65
N LEU A 158 1.58 2.93 -15.50
CA LEU A 158 2.22 4.24 -15.44
C LEU A 158 3.51 4.22 -16.26
N THR A 159 3.62 5.07 -17.27
CA THR A 159 4.80 5.12 -18.15
C THR A 159 5.90 6.02 -17.63
N ASP A 160 5.54 7.14 -16.98
CA ASP A 160 6.48 8.05 -16.32
C ASP A 160 6.57 7.72 -14.82
N LEU A 161 7.59 6.94 -14.43
CA LEU A 161 7.84 6.62 -13.02
C LEU A 161 8.43 7.81 -12.25
N ASP A 162 9.01 8.80 -12.93
CA ASP A 162 9.56 10.00 -12.29
C ASP A 162 8.45 10.86 -11.69
N GLY A 163 7.28 10.87 -12.35
CA GLY A 163 6.08 11.55 -11.89
C GLY A 163 5.55 11.10 -10.52
N LEU A 164 5.88 9.88 -10.05
CA LEU A 164 5.47 9.41 -8.72
C LEU A 164 6.23 10.09 -7.56
N GLY A 165 7.36 10.76 -7.84
CA GLY A 165 8.31 11.14 -6.81
C GLY A 165 9.02 9.93 -6.20
N PHE A 166 9.82 10.17 -5.16
CA PHE A 166 10.50 9.13 -4.38
C PHE A 166 9.65 8.68 -3.19
N PRO A 167 9.78 7.42 -2.73
CA PRO A 167 9.00 6.94 -1.60
C PRO A 167 9.26 7.83 -0.37
N ARG A 168 8.20 8.11 0.38
CA ARG A 168 8.29 8.83 1.65
C ARG A 168 8.06 7.87 2.80
N TYR A 169 8.91 7.99 3.80
CA TYR A 169 8.86 7.18 5.00
C TYR A 169 8.44 7.99 6.23
N GLU A 170 7.69 9.06 6.02
CA GLU A 170 7.04 9.80 7.10
C GLU A 170 6.05 8.89 7.85
N GLY A 171 6.12 8.89 9.17
CA GLY A 171 5.30 8.01 10.02
C GLY A 171 5.81 6.56 10.17
N PHE A 172 6.88 6.16 9.46
CA PHE A 172 7.52 4.85 9.66
C PHE A 172 8.47 4.88 10.86
N GLU A 173 8.57 3.76 11.57
CA GLU A 173 9.52 3.56 12.67
C GLU A 173 10.90 3.17 12.12
N LEU A 174 11.54 4.07 11.36
CA LEU A 174 12.78 3.78 10.62
C LEU A 174 13.91 3.19 11.47
N GLY A 175 14.02 3.59 12.75
CA GLY A 175 15.02 3.06 13.68
C GLY A 175 14.82 1.60 14.11
N ARG A 176 13.70 0.98 13.75
CA ARG A 176 13.40 -0.43 14.07
C ARG A 176 13.76 -1.39 12.94
N TYR A 177 14.16 -0.87 11.78
CA TYR A 177 14.60 -1.67 10.63
C TYR A 177 16.12 -1.90 10.69
N PRO A 178 16.61 -3.16 10.79
CA PRO A 178 18.03 -3.45 11.01
C PRO A 178 18.99 -2.89 9.95
N ALA A 179 18.56 -2.82 8.69
CA ALA A 179 19.44 -2.40 7.61
C ALA A 179 19.81 -0.92 7.68
N GLY A 180 18.98 -0.07 8.30
CA GLY A 180 19.18 1.38 8.32
C GLY A 180 19.01 2.10 6.97
N ASP A 181 18.73 1.35 5.91
CA ASP A 181 18.56 1.84 4.54
C ASP A 181 17.11 1.74 4.08
N VAL A 182 16.79 2.46 3.01
CA VAL A 182 15.46 2.46 2.39
C VAL A 182 15.53 2.04 0.93
N ALA A 183 14.54 1.25 0.50
CA ALA A 183 14.47 0.77 -0.86
C ALA A 183 13.88 1.84 -1.81
N VAL A 184 14.41 1.90 -3.03
CA VAL A 184 13.86 2.71 -4.12
C VAL A 184 13.62 1.79 -5.32
N LEU A 185 12.41 1.86 -5.89
CA LEU A 185 12.12 1.18 -7.15
C LEU A 185 12.72 1.97 -8.32
N THR A 186 13.74 1.39 -8.95
CA THR A 186 14.40 1.91 -10.18
C THR A 186 13.69 1.46 -11.45
N SER A 187 12.88 0.41 -11.38
CA SER A 187 12.07 -0.09 -12.49
C SER A 187 10.80 -0.80 -12.02
N ARG A 188 9.81 -0.95 -12.90
CA ARG A 188 8.60 -1.74 -12.68
C ARG A 188 8.30 -2.64 -13.89
N GLY A 189 7.65 -3.77 -13.61
CA GLY A 189 7.28 -4.79 -14.60
C GLY A 189 8.42 -5.75 -14.95
N CYS A 190 8.07 -6.93 -15.46
CA CYS A 190 9.01 -7.97 -15.87
C CYS A 190 8.60 -8.55 -17.24
N PRO A 191 9.46 -8.46 -18.28
CA PRO A 191 9.09 -8.87 -19.64
C PRO A 191 9.08 -10.40 -19.82
N TYR A 192 9.69 -11.13 -18.89
CA TYR A 192 9.80 -12.59 -18.94
C TYR A 192 8.48 -13.29 -18.61
N SER A 193 8.34 -14.53 -19.09
CA SER A 193 7.16 -15.38 -18.92
C SER A 193 7.49 -16.71 -18.24
N CYS A 194 8.28 -16.63 -17.16
CA CYS A 194 8.64 -17.80 -16.36
C CYS A 194 7.37 -18.48 -15.80
N ILE A 195 7.19 -19.76 -16.11
CA ILE A 195 5.98 -20.53 -15.75
C ILE A 195 5.70 -20.63 -14.24
N PHE A 196 6.71 -20.39 -13.41
CA PHE A 196 6.63 -20.45 -11.96
C PHE A 196 6.38 -19.08 -11.29
N CYS A 197 6.47 -17.98 -12.04
CA CYS A 197 6.54 -16.64 -11.45
C CYS A 197 5.20 -15.89 -11.55
N ALA A 198 4.71 -15.41 -10.41
CA ALA A 198 3.50 -14.57 -10.34
C ALA A 198 3.75 -13.09 -10.71
N ALA A 199 4.97 -12.70 -11.12
CA ALA A 199 5.27 -11.30 -11.40
C ALA A 199 4.33 -10.68 -12.45
N GLN A 200 3.93 -11.45 -13.47
CA GLN A 200 3.03 -10.96 -14.51
C GLN A 200 1.64 -10.58 -13.98
N THR A 201 1.15 -11.27 -12.95
CA THR A 201 -0.17 -11.01 -12.33
C THR A 201 -0.12 -9.96 -11.24
N VAL A 202 1.07 -9.45 -10.89
CA VAL A 202 1.27 -8.50 -9.78
C VAL A 202 1.87 -7.18 -10.24
N ILE A 203 2.93 -7.21 -11.04
CA ILE A 203 3.68 -6.02 -11.49
C ILE A 203 3.61 -5.82 -13.01
N GLY A 204 3.06 -6.78 -13.74
CA GLY A 204 2.83 -6.67 -15.17
C GLY A 204 4.04 -7.01 -16.04
N ARG A 205 3.82 -7.04 -17.36
CA ARG A 205 4.82 -7.46 -18.35
C ARG A 205 5.69 -6.33 -18.90
N ARG A 206 5.23 -5.08 -18.79
CA ARG A 206 5.93 -3.95 -19.41
C ARG A 206 7.02 -3.44 -18.47
N PHE A 207 8.27 -3.77 -18.82
CA PHE A 207 9.44 -3.19 -18.16
C PHE A 207 9.50 -1.68 -18.39
N ARG A 208 9.63 -0.92 -17.31
CA ARG A 208 9.67 0.54 -17.30
C ARG A 208 10.72 0.97 -16.30
N PHE A 209 11.64 1.84 -16.70
CA PHE A 209 12.67 2.37 -15.83
C PHE A 209 12.27 3.75 -15.30
N ARG A 210 12.75 4.07 -14.11
CA ARG A 210 12.80 5.43 -13.58
C ARG A 210 13.92 6.17 -14.30
N GLY A 211 13.67 7.40 -14.74
CA GLY A 211 14.66 8.20 -15.44
C GLY A 211 15.75 8.73 -14.50
N ASP A 212 16.66 9.51 -15.06
CA ASP A 212 17.72 10.23 -14.35
C ASP A 212 17.27 11.61 -13.83
N ARG A 213 15.98 11.94 -14.00
CA ARG A 213 15.45 13.26 -13.69
C ARG A 213 15.67 13.58 -12.21
N PRO A 214 16.47 14.61 -11.86
CA PRO A 214 16.74 14.93 -10.47
C PRO A 214 15.42 15.33 -9.81
N SER A 215 15.07 14.64 -8.73
CA SER A 215 13.85 14.96 -8.00
C SER A 215 14.02 16.30 -7.28
N PRO A 216 12.96 17.11 -7.14
CA PRO A 216 13.00 18.34 -6.34
C PRO A 216 13.17 18.10 -4.83
N VAL A 217 13.48 16.88 -4.38
CA VAL A 217 13.78 16.62 -2.97
C VAL A 217 15.08 17.35 -2.63
N PRO A 218 15.11 18.18 -1.56
CA PRO A 218 16.38 18.62 -1.00
C PRO A 218 17.18 17.36 -0.68
N SER A 219 18.42 17.28 -1.20
CA SER A 219 19.36 16.17 -1.02
C SER A 219 19.13 15.47 0.33
N LEU A 220 18.96 14.15 0.32
CA LEU A 220 19.03 13.31 1.52
C LEU A 220 20.18 13.83 2.37
N ARG A 221 19.86 14.59 3.43
CA ARG A 221 20.91 15.12 4.29
C ARG A 221 21.55 13.88 4.88
N SER A 222 22.85 13.75 4.62
CA SER A 222 23.70 12.72 5.21
C SER A 222 23.34 12.60 6.68
N PRO A 223 23.22 11.38 7.25
CA PRO A 223 23.07 11.24 8.68
C PRO A 223 24.18 12.08 9.37
N PRO A 224 23.88 12.79 10.47
CA PRO A 224 24.90 13.56 11.16
C PRO A 224 26.08 12.64 11.44
N ALA A 225 27.27 13.10 11.05
CA ALA A 225 28.52 12.36 11.24
C ALA A 225 28.54 11.81 12.66
N ARG A 226 28.73 10.48 12.78
CA ARG A 226 28.92 9.84 14.08
C ARG A 226 29.96 10.65 14.84
N LEU A 227 29.63 11.00 16.08
CA LEU A 227 30.56 11.58 17.04
C LEU A 227 31.83 10.74 17.06
N ALA A 228 32.88 11.27 16.45
CA ALA A 228 34.24 10.85 16.70
C ALA A 228 34.72 11.64 17.94
N GLY A 229 35.10 10.92 18.99
CA GLY A 229 35.51 11.45 20.29
C GLY A 229 34.39 11.30 21.33
N THR A 230 34.55 10.57 22.43
CA THR A 230 35.75 10.21 23.23
C THR A 230 35.66 8.80 23.77
#